data_AF-A0A9Q0F2U5-F1
#
_entry.id   AF-A0A9Q0F2U5-F1
#
_cell.length_a   1.000
_cell.length_b   1.000
_cell.length_c   1.000
_cell.angle_alpha   90.00
_cell.angle_beta   90.00
_cell.angle_gamma   90.00
#
_symmetry.space_group_name_H-M   'P 1'
#
loop_
_entity.id
_entity.type
_entity.pdbx_description
1 polymer ?
#
loop_
_entity_poly.entity_id
_entity_poly.type
_entity_poly.pdbx_seq_one_letter_code
_entity_poly.pdbx_strand_id
1 'polypeptide(L)'
;MLFSATPGLIDFFCSCRYYYYGQQLDHTQFSQTMNPAPAAAPSPQPWIQPMLPPNPPPSSAFWDTKTVQNLLRELQDTLTLAKAMRREVELLMAIKDTEEPLDSNSRAFSKYLEDRGIDLKTQESVSLEAANSLMSRLRAQLEPFMSIVDETIPWEEKSAAVWLADKVLKSKRNKLWRQRRRRRIVEMKTKVVVSFLFFFFWVSIALGLQFGFA
;
A
#
# COMPACT_ATOMS: atom_id res chain seq x y z
N MET A 1 12.13 2.69 -3.62
CA MET A 1 12.16 4.16 -3.68
C MET A 1 10.73 4.67 -3.78
N LEU A 2 10.41 5.64 -2.93
CA LEU A 2 9.31 6.62 -2.97
C LEU A 2 7.85 6.10 -3.05
N PHE A 3 7.27 5.85 -1.87
CA PHE A 3 5.98 6.45 -1.53
C PHE A 3 6.27 7.40 -0.35
N SER A 4 6.72 8.61 -0.67
CA SER A 4 6.63 9.73 0.26
C SER A 4 5.14 10.02 0.43
N ALA A 5 4.60 9.65 1.58
CA ALA A 5 3.21 9.89 1.92
C ALA A 5 2.95 11.40 1.88
N THR A 6 2.01 11.82 1.05
CA THR A 6 1.41 13.15 1.11
C THR A 6 0.78 13.34 2.48
N PRO A 7 1.06 14.46 3.19
CA PRO A 7 0.56 14.71 4.56
C PRO A 7 -0.95 14.51 4.70
N GLY A 8 -1.72 14.92 3.69
CA GLY A 8 -3.18 14.86 3.71
C GLY A 8 -3.79 13.46 3.77
N LEU A 9 -3.09 12.41 3.30
CA LEU A 9 -3.65 11.04 3.35
C LEU A 9 -3.56 10.47 4.77
N ILE A 10 -2.48 10.79 5.50
CA ILE A 10 -2.29 10.35 6.89
C ILE A 10 -3.26 11.09 7.82
N ASP A 11 -3.45 12.41 7.59
CA ASP A 11 -4.40 13.22 8.36
C ASP A 11 -5.85 12.78 8.12
N PHE A 12 -6.19 12.35 6.90
CA PHE A 12 -7.50 11.77 6.59
C PHE A 12 -7.75 10.45 7.35
N PHE A 13 -6.77 9.53 7.38
CA PHE A 13 -6.86 8.28 8.14
C PHE A 13 -6.91 8.50 9.66
N CYS A 14 -6.24 9.54 10.18
CA CYS A 14 -6.33 9.94 11.58
C CYS A 14 -7.70 10.56 11.93
N SER A 15 -8.25 11.40 11.05
CA SER A 15 -9.57 12.03 11.24
C SER A 15 -10.70 11.00 11.21
N CYS A 16 -10.65 10.04 10.28
CA CYS A 16 -11.62 8.93 10.23
C CYS A 16 -11.56 8.06 11.49
N ARG A 17 -10.37 7.89 12.08
CA ARG A 17 -10.21 7.14 13.33
C ARG A 17 -10.82 7.88 14.53
N TYR A 18 -10.74 9.20 14.58
CA TYR A 18 -11.37 9.99 15.63
C TYR A 18 -12.91 9.98 15.52
N TYR A 19 -13.46 10.06 14.31
CA TYR A 19 -14.91 9.95 14.11
C TYR A 19 -15.46 8.58 14.54
N TYR A 20 -14.72 7.50 14.28
CA TYR A 20 -15.14 6.15 14.70
C TYR A 20 -15.25 5.99 16.23
N TYR A 21 -14.34 6.60 17.00
CA TYR A 21 -14.44 6.58 18.47
C TYR A 21 -15.48 7.58 19.00
N GLY A 22 -15.68 8.72 18.35
CA GLY A 22 -16.68 9.72 18.75
C GLY A 22 -18.12 9.22 18.59
N GLN A 23 -18.43 8.60 17.46
CA GLN A 23 -19.79 8.11 17.17
C GLN A 23 -20.18 6.90 18.02
N GLN A 24 -19.21 6.09 18.44
CA GLN A 24 -19.45 4.96 19.33
C GLN A 24 -19.71 5.41 20.79
N LEU A 25 -19.21 6.57 21.22
CA LEU A 25 -19.48 7.11 22.55
C LEU A 25 -20.91 7.67 22.69
N ASP A 26 -21.42 8.37 21.68
CA ASP A 26 -22.77 8.96 21.71
C ASP A 26 -23.90 7.91 21.80
N HIS A 27 -23.75 6.79 21.09
CA HIS A 27 -24.73 5.69 21.17
C HIS A 27 -24.67 4.92 22.51
N THR A 28 -23.53 4.93 23.20
CA THR A 28 -23.38 4.20 24.47
C THR A 28 -23.90 5.00 25.66
N GLN A 29 -23.95 6.34 25.56
CA GLN A 29 -24.29 7.22 26.68
C GLN A 29 -25.81 7.39 26.90
N PHE A 30 -26.67 7.08 25.92
CA PHE A 30 -28.12 7.25 26.04
C PHE A 30 -28.86 6.10 26.75
N SER A 31 -28.16 5.02 27.15
CA SER A 31 -28.81 3.84 27.77
C SER A 31 -28.58 3.68 29.27
N GLN A 32 -27.94 4.63 29.97
CA GLN A 32 -27.59 4.45 31.38
C GLN A 32 -27.92 5.66 32.26
N THR A 33 -29.20 5.82 32.59
CA THR A 33 -29.61 6.59 33.78
C THR A 33 -30.82 5.96 34.47
N MET A 34 -30.58 5.13 35.49
CA MET A 34 -31.16 5.25 36.86
C MET A 34 -30.97 3.95 37.68
N ASN A 35 -29.99 4.03 38.57
CA ASN A 35 -29.95 3.56 39.97
C ASN A 35 -29.91 2.06 40.37
N PRO A 36 -29.38 1.76 41.58
CA PRO A 36 -28.66 0.52 41.90
C PRO A 36 -29.29 -0.32 43.04
N ALA A 37 -29.04 -1.63 43.03
CA ALA A 37 -28.80 -2.49 44.22
C ALA A 37 -28.73 -3.99 43.77
N PRO A 38 -28.01 -4.86 44.51
CA PRO A 38 -27.57 -6.17 44.01
C PRO A 38 -28.56 -7.27 44.41
N ALA A 39 -29.14 -7.97 43.43
CA ALA A 39 -29.93 -9.16 43.70
C ALA A 39 -29.77 -10.20 42.59
N ALA A 40 -29.24 -11.36 43.02
CA ALA A 40 -29.32 -12.70 42.44
C ALA A 40 -29.15 -12.87 40.91
N ALA A 41 -28.10 -13.60 40.54
CA ALA A 41 -27.91 -14.12 39.18
C ALA A 41 -29.10 -15.04 38.78
N PRO A 42 -29.83 -14.77 37.69
CA PRO A 42 -30.77 -15.72 37.13
C PRO A 42 -30.06 -16.67 36.14
N SER A 43 -30.49 -17.93 36.17
CA SER A 43 -30.16 -19.04 35.28
C SER A 43 -30.11 -18.67 33.78
N PRO A 44 -29.30 -19.36 32.95
CA PRO A 44 -29.08 -18.99 31.56
C PRO A 44 -30.35 -19.22 30.72
N GLN A 45 -31.00 -18.12 30.33
CA GLN A 45 -32.11 -18.11 29.38
C GLN A 45 -31.56 -18.36 27.95
N PRO A 46 -32.04 -19.36 27.20
CA PRO A 46 -31.45 -19.74 25.90
C PRO A 46 -31.67 -18.75 24.73
N TRP A 47 -32.30 -17.58 24.93
CA TRP A 47 -32.86 -16.80 23.80
C TRP A 47 -32.24 -15.41 23.58
N ILE A 48 -31.16 -15.06 24.28
CA ILE A 48 -30.42 -13.82 23.99
C ILE A 48 -29.12 -14.17 23.27
N GLN A 49 -29.24 -14.65 22.04
CA GLN A 49 -28.15 -14.47 21.08
C GLN A 49 -28.37 -13.07 20.48
N PRO A 50 -27.44 -12.12 20.62
CA PRO A 50 -27.46 -10.93 19.78
C PRO A 50 -27.53 -11.45 18.35
N MET A 51 -28.59 -11.11 17.62
CA MET A 51 -28.75 -11.43 16.21
C MET A 51 -27.48 -10.98 15.50
N LEU A 52 -26.58 -11.94 15.24
CA LEU A 52 -25.44 -11.72 14.38
C LEU A 52 -26.04 -11.42 13.01
N PRO A 53 -25.77 -10.27 12.38
CA PRO A 53 -26.35 -9.96 11.08
C PRO A 53 -26.04 -11.12 10.13
N PRO A 54 -27.06 -11.75 9.52
CA PRO A 54 -26.85 -12.84 8.58
C PRO A 54 -26.21 -12.26 7.34
N ASN A 55 -24.98 -12.69 7.08
CA ASN A 55 -24.13 -12.36 5.94
C ASN A 55 -23.45 -10.98 6.00
N PRO A 56 -22.12 -10.92 5.75
CA PRO A 56 -21.49 -9.65 5.41
C PRO A 56 -22.22 -9.08 4.18
N PRO A 57 -22.47 -7.76 4.12
CA PRO A 57 -23.10 -7.16 2.96
C PRO A 57 -22.31 -7.54 1.69
N PRO A 58 -23.00 -7.85 0.58
CA PRO A 58 -22.38 -8.29 -0.67
C PRO A 58 -21.46 -7.23 -1.34
N SER A 59 -21.20 -6.09 -0.70
CA SER A 59 -20.26 -5.06 -1.14
C SER A 59 -18.82 -5.25 -0.61
N SER A 60 -18.58 -6.17 0.35
CA SER A 60 -17.24 -6.53 0.84
C SER A 60 -16.30 -7.16 -0.22
N ALA A 61 -16.80 -7.56 -1.40
CA ALA A 61 -16.01 -8.24 -2.41
C ALA A 61 -14.92 -7.35 -3.04
N PHE A 62 -15.16 -6.04 -3.12
CA PHE A 62 -14.16 -5.10 -3.65
C PHE A 62 -12.93 -5.04 -2.74
N TRP A 63 -13.12 -4.90 -1.43
CA TRP A 63 -12.06 -4.84 -0.42
C TRP A 63 -11.38 -6.18 -0.14
N ASP A 64 -11.69 -7.23 -0.90
CA ASP A 64 -10.89 -8.45 -0.84
C ASP A 64 -9.43 -8.17 -1.21
N THR A 65 -8.52 -8.79 -0.47
CA THR A 65 -7.09 -8.52 -0.61
C THR A 65 -6.58 -8.84 -2.01
N LYS A 66 -7.09 -9.88 -2.67
CA LYS A 66 -6.65 -10.24 -4.04
C LYS A 66 -7.21 -9.28 -5.07
N THR A 67 -8.48 -8.91 -4.94
CA THR A 67 -9.15 -7.95 -5.82
C THR A 67 -8.45 -6.60 -5.80
N VAL A 68 -8.24 -6.01 -4.61
CA VAL A 68 -7.54 -4.73 -4.47
C VAL A 68 -6.11 -4.81 -4.98
N GLN A 69 -5.39 -5.92 -4.73
CA GLN A 69 -4.03 -6.09 -5.23
C GLN A 69 -3.96 -6.14 -6.77
N ASN A 70 -4.87 -6.85 -7.42
CA ASN A 70 -4.93 -6.92 -8.87
C ASN A 70 -5.26 -5.55 -9.47
N LEU A 71 -6.24 -4.83 -8.92
CA LEU A 71 -6.60 -3.49 -9.38
C LEU A 71 -5.45 -2.50 -9.21
N LEU A 72 -4.76 -2.51 -8.07
CA LEU A 72 -3.59 -1.65 -7.84
C LEU A 72 -2.45 -1.97 -8.80
N ARG A 73 -2.26 -3.25 -9.16
CA ARG A 73 -1.28 -3.66 -10.16
C ARG A 73 -1.65 -3.15 -11.55
N GLU A 74 -2.90 -3.33 -11.96
CA GLU A 74 -3.39 -2.81 -13.24
C GLU A 74 -3.33 -1.28 -13.31
N LEU A 75 -3.62 -0.59 -12.21
CA LEU A 75 -3.47 0.85 -12.10
C LEU A 75 -2.01 1.28 -12.25
N GLN A 76 -1.07 0.54 -11.63
CA GLN A 76 0.36 0.78 -11.80
C GLN A 76 0.83 0.59 -13.25
N ASP A 77 0.34 -0.45 -13.93
CA ASP A 77 0.64 -0.70 -15.33
C ASP A 77 0.06 0.40 -16.23
N THR A 78 -1.17 0.83 -15.95
CA THR A 78 -1.85 1.91 -16.69
C THR A 78 -1.14 3.26 -16.47
N LEU A 79 -0.66 3.55 -15.26
CA LEU A 79 0.15 4.74 -14.98
C LEU A 79 1.51 4.70 -15.69
N THR A 80 2.11 3.52 -15.84
CA THR A 80 3.36 3.36 -16.58
C THR A 80 3.14 3.65 -18.06
N LEU A 81 2.05 3.14 -18.64
CA LEU A 81 1.63 3.44 -20.00
C LEU A 81 1.31 4.93 -20.20
N ALA A 82 0.58 5.55 -19.27
CA ALA A 82 0.28 6.99 -19.32
C ALA A 82 1.54 7.86 -19.26
N LYS A 83 2.56 7.46 -18.49
CA LYS A 83 3.87 8.15 -18.49
C LYS A 83 4.58 8.03 -19.84
N ALA A 84 4.53 6.86 -20.47
CA ALA A 84 5.11 6.68 -21.80
C ALA A 84 4.36 7.52 -22.84
N MET A 85 3.03 7.49 -22.83
CA MET A 85 2.18 8.30 -23.72
C MET A 85 2.44 9.80 -23.55
N ARG A 86 2.59 10.27 -22.31
CA ARG A 86 2.96 11.66 -22.03
C ARG A 86 4.27 12.05 -22.71
N ARG A 87 5.28 11.17 -22.71
CA ARG A 87 6.56 11.42 -23.39
C ARG A 87 6.41 11.52 -24.89
N GLU A 88 5.59 10.67 -25.49
CA GLU A 88 5.30 10.74 -26.92
C GLU A 88 4.64 12.07 -27.30
N VAL A 89 3.63 12.50 -26.54
CA VAL A 89 2.96 13.79 -26.76
C VAL A 89 3.91 14.98 -26.54
N GLU A 90 4.80 14.91 -25.55
CA GLU A 90 5.86 15.92 -25.34
C GLU A 90 6.80 16.02 -26.55
N LEU A 91 7.18 14.88 -27.16
CA LEU A 91 7.99 14.87 -28.38
C LEU A 91 7.25 15.42 -29.60
N LEU A 92 5.94 15.14 -29.74
CA LEU A 92 5.11 15.70 -30.80
C LEU A 92 4.99 17.22 -30.69
N MET A 93 4.80 17.74 -29.48
CA MET A 93 4.79 19.19 -29.23
C MET A 93 6.14 19.82 -29.59
N ALA A 94 7.25 19.21 -29.17
CA ALA A 94 8.59 19.70 -29.47
C ALA A 94 8.91 19.70 -30.99
N ILE A 95 8.44 18.72 -31.76
CA ILE A 95 8.58 18.70 -33.23
C ILE A 95 7.79 19.82 -33.88
N LYS A 96 6.62 20.16 -33.33
CA LYS A 96 5.71 21.17 -33.88
C LYS A 96 6.17 22.59 -33.55
N ASP A 97 6.73 22.80 -32.36
CA ASP A 97 7.29 24.09 -31.92
C ASP A 97 8.63 24.35 -32.65
N THR A 98 8.53 24.84 -33.89
CA THR A 98 9.62 24.97 -34.87
C THR A 98 10.72 25.99 -34.48
N GLU A 99 10.54 26.71 -33.36
CA GLU A 99 11.38 27.85 -32.96
C GLU A 99 12.64 27.45 -32.16
N GLU A 100 12.65 26.27 -31.52
CA GLU A 100 13.85 25.77 -30.81
C GLU A 100 14.57 24.67 -31.59
N PRO A 101 15.92 24.63 -31.56
CA PRO A 101 16.67 23.56 -32.18
C PRO A 101 16.29 22.22 -31.54
N LEU A 102 15.72 21.35 -32.37
CA LEU A 102 15.22 20.05 -31.96
C LEU A 102 16.26 19.25 -31.15
N ASP A 103 15.88 18.80 -29.95
CA ASP A 103 16.72 17.97 -29.11
C ASP A 103 17.00 16.60 -29.76
N SER A 104 18.00 15.88 -29.25
CA SER A 104 18.40 14.57 -29.80
C SER A 104 17.23 13.58 -29.92
N ASN A 105 16.30 13.62 -28.96
CA ASN A 105 15.20 12.66 -28.87
C ASN A 105 14.08 13.00 -29.87
N SER A 106 13.70 14.28 -29.97
CA SER A 106 12.76 14.75 -30.98
C SER A 106 13.34 14.57 -32.40
N ARG A 107 14.66 14.79 -32.55
CA ARG A 107 15.56 14.33 -33.64
C ARG A 107 15.18 12.95 -34.15
N ALA A 108 15.44 12.00 -33.27
CA ALA A 108 15.25 10.58 -33.54
C ALA A 108 13.77 10.23 -33.77
N PHE A 109 12.85 10.88 -33.04
CA PHE A 109 11.42 10.60 -33.14
C PHE A 109 10.81 11.10 -34.46
N SER A 110 11.16 12.31 -34.93
CA SER A 110 10.75 12.82 -36.26
C SER A 110 11.24 11.89 -37.36
N LYS A 111 12.53 11.52 -37.33
CA LYS A 111 13.10 10.58 -38.29
C LYS A 111 12.39 9.22 -38.25
N TYR A 112 12.04 8.73 -37.06
CA TYR A 112 11.28 7.49 -36.92
C TYR A 112 9.89 7.57 -37.58
N LEU A 113 9.19 8.70 -37.47
CA LEU A 113 7.90 8.90 -38.13
C LEU A 113 8.05 8.94 -39.66
N GLU A 114 9.07 9.65 -40.15
CA GLU A 114 9.41 9.71 -41.58
C GLU A 114 9.76 8.32 -42.14
N ASP A 115 10.63 7.56 -41.45
CA ASP A 115 11.05 6.21 -41.83
C ASP A 115 9.86 5.23 -41.90
N ARG A 116 8.79 5.50 -41.14
CA ARG A 116 7.55 4.71 -41.12
C ARG A 116 6.46 5.25 -42.05
N GLY A 117 6.70 6.40 -42.70
CA GLY A 117 5.69 7.08 -43.52
C GLY A 117 4.47 7.53 -42.71
N ILE A 118 4.63 7.81 -41.42
CA ILE A 118 3.56 8.27 -40.54
C ILE A 118 3.50 9.79 -40.62
N ASP A 119 2.34 10.31 -41.04
CA ASP A 119 2.12 11.75 -41.06
C ASP A 119 1.99 12.30 -39.64
N LEU A 120 2.66 13.42 -39.35
CA LEU A 120 2.71 14.02 -38.03
C LEU A 120 1.30 14.37 -37.50
N LYS A 121 0.42 14.89 -38.36
CA LYS A 121 -0.94 15.26 -37.98
C LYS A 121 -1.79 14.02 -37.70
N THR A 122 -1.61 12.95 -38.47
CA THR A 122 -2.25 11.66 -38.15
C THR A 122 -1.77 11.11 -36.81
N GLN A 123 -0.46 11.11 -36.54
CA GLN A 123 0.10 10.67 -35.26
C GLN A 123 -0.45 11.49 -34.11
N GLU A 124 -0.47 12.83 -34.23
CA GLU A 124 -1.02 13.74 -33.22
C GLU A 124 -2.48 13.37 -32.86
N SER A 125 -3.32 13.13 -33.87
CA SER A 125 -4.72 12.75 -33.65
C SER A 125 -4.87 11.41 -32.92
N VAL A 126 -4.07 10.40 -33.30
CA VAL A 126 -4.10 9.07 -32.69
C VAL A 126 -3.56 9.12 -31.26
N SER A 127 -2.45 9.82 -31.02
CA SER A 127 -1.88 9.97 -29.67
C SER A 127 -2.82 10.71 -28.73
N LEU A 128 -3.57 11.70 -29.24
CA LEU A 128 -4.59 12.43 -28.46
C LEU A 128 -5.78 11.52 -28.10
N GLU A 129 -6.29 10.74 -29.05
CA GLU A 129 -7.36 9.76 -28.79
C GLU A 129 -6.90 8.70 -27.78
N ALA A 130 -5.69 8.16 -27.95
CA ALA A 130 -5.10 7.21 -27.03
C ALA A 130 -4.93 7.80 -25.62
N ALA A 131 -4.47 9.05 -25.51
CA ALA A 131 -4.36 9.76 -24.24
C ALA A 131 -5.73 9.95 -23.56
N ASN A 132 -6.77 10.32 -24.31
CA ASN A 132 -8.13 10.46 -23.79
C ASN A 132 -8.71 9.11 -23.31
N SER A 133 -8.48 8.04 -24.06
CA SER A 133 -8.85 6.68 -23.66
C SER A 133 -8.15 6.25 -22.38
N LEU A 134 -6.83 6.50 -22.28
CA LEU A 134 -6.05 6.23 -21.07
C LEU A 134 -6.53 7.02 -19.86
N MET A 135 -6.82 8.32 -20.04
CA MET A 135 -7.37 9.16 -18.97
C MET A 135 -8.74 8.67 -18.50
N SER A 136 -9.61 8.25 -19.42
CA SER A 136 -10.92 7.68 -19.09
C SER A 136 -10.78 6.36 -18.33
N ARG A 137 -9.84 5.51 -18.74
CA ARG A 137 -9.50 4.27 -18.03
C ARG A 137 -8.96 4.53 -16.63
N LEU A 138 -8.04 5.49 -16.47
CA LEU A 138 -7.51 5.87 -15.16
C LEU A 138 -8.61 6.38 -14.23
N ARG A 139 -9.55 7.19 -14.74
CA ARG A 139 -10.72 7.64 -13.97
C ARG A 139 -11.58 6.46 -13.52
N ALA A 140 -11.90 5.54 -14.42
CA ALA A 140 -12.70 4.35 -14.09
C ALA A 140 -12.01 3.44 -13.05
N GLN A 141 -10.68 3.29 -13.12
CA GLN A 141 -9.91 2.51 -12.14
C GLN A 141 -9.83 3.19 -10.76
N LEU A 142 -9.88 4.53 -10.73
CA LEU A 142 -9.80 5.31 -9.49
C LEU A 142 -11.16 5.50 -8.82
N GLU A 143 -12.25 5.44 -9.57
CA GLU A 143 -13.63 5.65 -9.08
C GLU A 143 -13.95 4.81 -7.83
N PRO A 144 -13.63 3.50 -7.77
CA PRO A 144 -13.93 2.69 -6.59
C PRO A 144 -13.19 3.14 -5.32
N PHE A 145 -12.07 3.84 -5.46
CA PHE A 145 -11.32 4.40 -4.33
C PHE A 145 -11.82 5.77 -3.89
N MET A 146 -12.37 6.56 -4.83
CA MET A 146 -12.99 7.86 -4.54
C MET A 146 -14.27 7.73 -3.72
N SER A 147 -14.85 6.55 -3.70
CA SER A 147 -15.97 6.16 -2.87
C SER A 147 -15.68 6.34 -1.35
N ILE A 148 -14.41 6.28 -0.90
CA ILE A 148 -14.09 6.21 0.55
C ILE A 148 -14.23 7.51 1.39
N VAL A 149 -13.67 8.69 1.09
CA VAL A 149 -14.07 9.52 -0.04
C VAL A 149 -15.38 10.21 0.35
N ASP A 150 -16.44 9.72 -0.26
CA ASP A 150 -17.76 10.26 -0.14
C ASP A 150 -18.41 9.97 1.23
N GLU A 151 -19.05 10.98 1.82
CA GLU A 151 -19.79 10.87 3.08
C GLU A 151 -21.00 9.94 2.96
N THR A 152 -21.56 9.82 1.74
CA THR A 152 -22.79 9.06 1.46
C THR A 152 -22.63 7.52 1.54
N ILE A 153 -21.39 7.03 1.64
CA ILE A 153 -21.11 5.59 1.56
C ILE A 153 -21.40 4.88 2.90
N PRO A 154 -21.99 3.66 2.86
CA PRO A 154 -22.20 2.83 4.03
C PRO A 154 -20.93 2.65 4.86
N TRP A 155 -21.07 2.70 6.18
CA TRP A 155 -19.94 2.58 7.11
C TRP A 155 -19.20 1.24 6.96
N GLU A 156 -19.88 0.20 6.48
CA GLU A 156 -19.32 -1.13 6.22
C GLU A 156 -18.17 -1.07 5.21
N GLU A 157 -18.35 -0.33 4.11
CA GLU A 157 -17.31 -0.14 3.08
C GLU A 157 -16.10 0.61 3.63
N LYS A 158 -16.36 1.69 4.40
CA LYS A 158 -15.30 2.47 5.06
C LYS A 158 -14.52 1.60 6.05
N SER A 159 -15.21 0.77 6.82
CA SER A 159 -14.58 -0.12 7.80
C SER A 159 -13.74 -1.22 7.13
N ALA A 160 -14.21 -1.77 5.99
CA ALA A 160 -13.49 -2.76 5.22
C ALA A 160 -12.19 -2.19 4.63
N ALA A 161 -12.23 -0.97 4.10
CA ALA A 161 -11.05 -0.25 3.63
C ALA A 161 -10.01 -0.02 4.75
N VAL A 162 -10.46 0.46 5.92
CA VAL A 162 -9.60 0.67 7.10
C VAL A 162 -8.99 -0.64 7.59
N TRP A 163 -9.79 -1.70 7.67
CA TRP A 163 -9.31 -3.02 8.07
C TRP A 163 -8.26 -3.58 7.12
N LEU A 164 -8.47 -3.45 5.81
CA LEU A 164 -7.51 -3.86 4.79
C LEU A 164 -6.18 -3.09 4.96
N ALA A 165 -6.26 -1.78 5.17
CA ALA A 165 -5.09 -0.93 5.41
C ALA A 165 -4.32 -1.37 6.67
N ASP A 166 -5.00 -1.63 7.79
CA ASP A 166 -4.34 -2.12 9.01
C ASP A 166 -3.70 -3.49 8.79
N LYS A 167 -4.37 -4.40 8.07
CA LYS A 167 -3.78 -5.70 7.67
C LYS A 167 -2.46 -5.54 6.92
N VAL A 168 -2.40 -4.62 5.96
CA VAL A 168 -1.18 -4.33 5.19
C VAL A 168 -0.09 -3.75 6.11
N LEU A 169 -0.41 -2.78 6.96
CA LEU A 169 0.54 -2.17 7.89
C LEU A 169 1.07 -3.17 8.92
N LYS A 170 0.19 -4.01 9.48
CA LYS A 170 0.54 -5.09 10.41
C LYS A 170 1.45 -6.12 9.73
N SER A 171 1.14 -6.51 8.49
CA SER A 171 1.98 -7.42 7.71
C SER A 171 3.39 -6.85 7.50
N LYS A 172 3.51 -5.57 7.11
CA LYS A 172 4.80 -4.87 6.96
C LYS A 172 5.58 -4.83 8.28
N ARG A 173 4.93 -4.46 9.39
CA ARG A 173 5.54 -4.42 10.73
C ARG A 173 6.04 -5.82 11.14
N ASN A 174 5.23 -6.85 10.95
CA ASN A 174 5.57 -8.23 11.27
C ASN A 174 6.75 -8.74 10.41
N LYS A 175 6.79 -8.42 9.11
CA LYS A 175 7.91 -8.75 8.23
C LYS A 175 9.22 -8.14 8.74
N LEU A 176 9.20 -6.85 9.09
CA LEU A 176 10.36 -6.15 9.65
C LEU A 176 10.78 -6.71 11.01
N TRP A 177 9.82 -7.00 11.89
CA TRP A 177 10.10 -7.63 13.18
C TRP A 177 10.75 -9.00 13.01
N ARG A 178 10.21 -9.87 12.14
CA ARG A 178 10.80 -11.18 11.80
C ARG A 178 12.20 -11.03 11.24
N GLN A 179 12.44 -10.03 10.38
CA GLN A 179 13.77 -9.76 9.83
C GLN A 179 14.77 -9.36 10.93
N ARG A 180 14.39 -8.45 11.83
CA ARG A 180 15.23 -8.05 12.97
C ARG A 180 15.50 -9.22 13.93
N ARG A 181 14.49 -10.05 14.19
CA ARG A 181 14.65 -11.25 15.03
C ARG A 181 15.65 -12.22 14.41
N ARG A 182 15.55 -12.50 13.10
CA ARG A 182 16.52 -13.34 12.37
C ARG A 182 17.94 -12.78 12.42
N ARG A 183 18.13 -11.47 12.22
CA ARG A 183 19.46 -10.83 12.35
C ARG A 183 20.06 -11.02 13.75
N ARG A 184 19.29 -10.74 14.81
CA ARG A 184 19.76 -10.95 16.20
C ARG A 184 20.15 -12.40 16.48
N ILE A 185 19.44 -13.38 15.91
CA ILE A 185 19.80 -14.80 16.07
C ILE A 185 21.14 -15.08 15.40
N VAL A 186 21.37 -14.57 14.18
CA VAL A 186 22.67 -14.71 13.48
C VAL A 186 23.79 -14.06 14.28
N GLU A 187 23.61 -12.81 14.74
CA GLU A 187 24.60 -12.12 15.57
C GLU A 187 24.95 -12.89 16.85
N MET A 188 23.95 -13.43 17.55
CA MET A 188 24.20 -14.24 18.74
C MET A 188 24.97 -15.51 18.42
N LYS A 189 24.60 -16.22 17.33
CA LYS A 189 25.34 -17.40 16.87
C LYS A 189 26.78 -17.06 16.50
N THR A 190 27.02 -15.97 15.77
CA THR A 190 28.36 -15.51 15.41
C THR A 190 29.17 -15.16 16.66
N LYS A 191 28.59 -14.43 17.62
CA LYS A 191 29.28 -14.10 18.88
C LYS A 191 29.69 -15.35 19.65
N VAL A 192 28.80 -16.34 19.76
CA VAL A 192 29.09 -17.61 20.43
C VAL A 192 30.24 -18.34 19.72
N VAL A 193 30.17 -18.49 18.39
CA VAL A 193 31.23 -19.13 17.60
C VAL A 193 32.57 -18.39 17.77
N VAL A 194 32.57 -17.06 17.66
CA VAL A 194 33.77 -16.24 17.84
C VAL A 194 34.33 -16.41 19.25
N SER A 195 33.49 -16.36 20.30
CA SER A 195 33.93 -16.60 21.69
C SER A 195 34.50 -18.00 21.88
N PHE A 196 33.90 -19.03 21.29
CA PHE A 196 34.46 -20.39 21.33
C PHE A 196 35.81 -20.46 20.63
N LEU A 197 35.96 -19.87 19.44
CA LEU A 197 37.24 -19.84 18.72
C LEU A 197 38.32 -19.10 19.51
N PHE A 198 37.99 -17.96 20.11
CA PHE A 198 38.93 -17.24 21.00
C PHE A 198 39.32 -18.09 22.22
N PHE A 199 38.38 -18.78 22.84
CA PHE A 199 38.66 -19.68 23.95
C PHE A 199 39.61 -20.81 23.55
N PHE A 200 39.31 -21.52 22.47
CA PHE A 200 40.16 -22.61 21.96
C PHE A 200 41.54 -22.11 21.52
N PHE A 201 41.62 -20.93 20.91
CA PHE A 201 42.88 -20.29 20.53
C PHE A 201 43.73 -19.99 21.77
N TRP A 202 43.15 -19.41 22.82
CA TRP A 202 43.87 -19.08 24.04
C TRP A 202 44.31 -20.33 24.82
N VAL A 203 43.46 -21.35 24.89
CA VAL A 203 43.81 -22.67 25.46
C VAL A 203 44.97 -23.32 24.68
N SER A 204 44.95 -23.24 23.35
CA SER A 204 46.02 -23.78 22.50
C SER A 204 47.35 -23.05 22.74
N ILE A 205 47.33 -21.73 22.89
CA ILE A 205 48.51 -20.94 23.27
C ILE A 205 49.01 -21.33 24.66
N ALA A 206 48.13 -21.43 25.65
CA ALA A 206 48.51 -21.78 27.02
C ALA A 206 49.10 -23.19 27.12
N LEU A 207 48.53 -24.16 26.39
CA LEU A 207 49.06 -25.53 26.32
C LEU A 207 50.36 -25.61 25.51
N GLY A 208 50.48 -24.86 24.41
CA GLY A 208 51.71 -24.77 23.61
C GLY A 208 52.86 -24.07 24.34
N LEU A 209 52.56 -23.18 25.29
CA LEU A 209 53.55 -22.60 26.22
C LEU A 209 53.96 -23.58 27.35
N GLN A 210 53.10 -24.55 27.70
CA GLN A 210 53.44 -25.61 28.66
C GLN A 210 54.24 -26.76 28.04
N PHE A 211 53.94 -27.13 26.79
CA PHE A 211 54.70 -28.11 26.02
C PHE A 211 55.61 -27.37 25.06
N GLY A 212 56.72 -26.84 25.58
CA GLY A 212 57.75 -26.18 24.78
C GLY A 212 58.11 -27.04 23.57
N PHE A 213 57.90 -26.48 22.38
CA PHE A 213 58.69 -26.86 21.21
C PHE A 213 60.13 -26.48 21.53
N ALA A 214 60.89 -27.47 21.99
CA ALA A 214 62.34 -27.44 22.09
C ALA A 214 62.98 -27.47 20.69
#